data_AF-A0A9D6AEH9-F1
#
_entry.id   AF-A0A9D6AEH9-F1
#
_cell.length_a   1.000
_cell.length_b   1.000
_cell.length_c   1.000
_cell.angle_alpha   90.00
_cell.angle_beta   90.00
_cell.angle_gamma   90.00
#
_symmetry.space_group_name_H-M   'P 1'
#
loop_
_entity.id
_entity.type
_entity.pdbx_description
1 polymer ?
#
loop_
_entity_poly.entity_id
_entity_poly.type
_entity_poly.pdbx_seq_one_letter_code
_entity_poly.pdbx_strand_id
1 'polypeptide(L)'
;REVVSQVKDAMSRGAQEVVLTGINLGSYKAQLEDEGEKTLRLPDLLEYVLEKTEVGRLRLSSLEPPDVNARLVEVIAASNGRVAPFLHICLQSGCDATLARMGRVYRTELYRKAVEEARSVLPTIALGTDLIVGFPGETDKEFDESYEFCRQMGFSKMHVFRYSKRPGTPAATAPNQVDPKVMAERAKKMRDLGNAMRFDAAKKLVGTCDNVVVQYPGRGISGGLFDVQVDPTIELDELIAMRFDEVLPNGTLKATRL
;
A
#
# COMPACT_ATOMS: atom_id res chain seq x y z
N ARG A 1 -13.80 18.50 -8.89
CA ARG A 1 -13.37 19.91 -8.76
C ARG A 1 -12.87 20.23 -7.35
N GLU A 2 -13.64 19.92 -6.31
CA GLU A 2 -13.22 20.11 -4.91
C GLU A 2 -11.86 19.48 -4.58
N VAL A 3 -11.64 18.21 -4.96
CA VAL A 3 -10.36 17.52 -4.74
C VAL A 3 -9.16 18.30 -5.32
N VAL A 4 -9.29 18.83 -6.54
CA VAL A 4 -8.24 19.65 -7.17
C VAL A 4 -7.98 20.93 -6.37
N SER A 5 -9.03 21.57 -5.84
CA SER A 5 -8.88 22.73 -4.97
C SER A 5 -8.11 22.40 -3.70
N GLN A 6 -8.41 21.27 -3.07
CA GLN A 6 -7.71 20.80 -1.86
C GLN A 6 -6.24 20.44 -2.15
N VAL A 7 -5.95 19.85 -3.31
CA VAL A 7 -4.57 19.60 -3.74
C VAL A 7 -3.80 20.91 -3.93
N LYS A 8 -4.41 21.91 -4.61
CA LYS A 8 -3.79 23.23 -4.79
C LYS A 8 -3.54 23.95 -3.46
N ASP A 9 -4.46 23.82 -2.52
CA ASP A 9 -4.34 24.36 -1.17
C ASP A 9 -3.25 23.65 -0.34
N ALA A 10 -3.06 22.34 -0.50
CA ALA A 10 -1.92 21.64 0.08
C ALA A 10 -0.58 22.12 -0.52
N MET A 11 -0.53 22.28 -1.84
CA MET A 11 0.66 22.78 -2.54
C MET A 11 1.01 24.22 -2.15
N SER A 12 0.02 25.10 -1.95
CA SER A 12 0.27 26.49 -1.54
C SER A 12 0.90 26.59 -0.14
N ARG A 13 0.76 25.53 0.67
CA ARG A 13 1.45 25.36 1.97
C ARG A 13 2.80 24.65 1.87
N GLY A 14 3.28 24.34 0.67
CA GLY A 14 4.60 23.73 0.42
C GLY A 14 4.59 22.22 0.21
N ALA A 15 3.43 21.54 0.26
CA ALA A 15 3.39 20.09 0.13
C ALA A 15 3.83 19.62 -1.28
N GLN A 16 4.89 18.81 -1.33
CA GLN A 16 5.36 18.17 -2.57
C GLN A 16 4.67 16.82 -2.83
N GLU A 17 4.23 16.14 -1.77
CA GLU A 17 3.45 14.91 -1.85
C GLU A 17 2.07 15.09 -1.20
N VAL A 18 1.01 14.67 -1.89
CA VAL A 18 -0.37 14.68 -1.38
C VAL A 18 -0.90 13.25 -1.34
N VAL A 19 -1.44 12.85 -0.18
CA VAL A 19 -2.10 11.55 -0.02
C VAL A 19 -3.60 11.69 -0.24
N LEU A 20 -4.13 10.99 -1.25
CA LEU A 20 -5.57 10.87 -1.44
C LEU A 20 -6.10 9.82 -0.45
N THR A 21 -7.05 10.22 0.39
CA THR A 21 -7.58 9.39 1.47
C THR A 21 -9.07 9.10 1.32
N GLY A 22 -9.51 7.96 1.82
CA GLY A 22 -10.91 7.56 1.89
C GLY A 22 -11.06 6.24 2.66
N ILE A 23 -12.28 5.90 3.06
CA ILE A 23 -12.57 4.61 3.73
C ILE A 23 -12.25 3.44 2.79
N ASN A 24 -12.74 3.52 1.55
CA ASN A 24 -12.26 2.73 0.42
C ASN A 24 -12.08 3.69 -0.76
N LEU A 25 -10.83 4.03 -1.08
CA LEU A 25 -10.53 5.00 -2.14
C LEU A 25 -10.99 4.51 -3.53
N GLY A 26 -10.99 3.20 -3.76
CA GLY A 26 -11.40 2.58 -5.03
C GLY A 26 -12.90 2.75 -5.35
N SER A 27 -13.69 3.00 -4.31
CA SER A 27 -15.12 3.29 -4.44
C SER A 27 -15.43 4.69 -4.96
N TYR A 28 -14.41 5.54 -5.18
CA TYR A 28 -14.58 6.89 -5.70
C TYR A 28 -15.41 6.90 -6.98
N LYS A 29 -16.44 7.75 -6.95
CA LYS A 29 -17.33 8.05 -8.06
C LYS A 29 -17.69 9.54 -8.01
N ALA A 30 -17.65 10.20 -9.15
CA ALA A 30 -18.14 11.56 -9.29
C ALA A 30 -18.79 11.75 -10.66
N GLN A 31 -19.67 12.74 -10.77
CA GLN A 31 -20.18 13.25 -12.04
C GLN A 31 -19.73 14.71 -12.16
N LEU A 32 -19.29 15.11 -13.35
CA LEU A 32 -19.07 16.52 -13.65
C LEU A 32 -20.31 17.06 -14.35
N GLU A 33 -20.86 18.16 -13.83
CA GLU A 33 -22.08 18.79 -14.37
C GLU A 33 -21.98 19.08 -15.88
N ASP A 34 -20.78 19.38 -16.37
CA ASP A 34 -20.52 19.75 -17.76
C ASP A 34 -20.13 18.57 -18.69
N GLU A 35 -19.95 17.35 -18.16
CA GLU A 35 -19.56 16.16 -18.95
C GLU A 35 -20.70 15.13 -19.14
N GLY A 36 -21.96 15.55 -18.89
CA GLY A 36 -23.13 14.69 -19.04
C GLY A 36 -23.16 13.52 -18.03
N GLU A 37 -23.61 12.34 -18.48
CA GLU A 37 -23.83 11.15 -17.61
C GLU A 37 -22.55 10.37 -17.27
N LYS A 38 -21.36 10.80 -17.71
CA LYS A 38 -20.11 10.07 -17.45
C LYS A 38 -19.81 10.04 -15.95
N THR A 39 -19.76 8.84 -15.39
CA THR A 39 -19.32 8.62 -14.01
C THR A 39 -17.79 8.46 -13.99
N LEU A 40 -17.10 9.46 -13.44
CA LEU A 40 -15.66 9.42 -13.20
C LEU A 40 -15.33 8.45 -12.07
N ARG A 41 -14.23 7.71 -12.23
CA ARG A 41 -13.69 6.76 -11.25
C ARG A 41 -12.33 7.23 -10.75
N LEU A 42 -11.72 6.46 -9.84
CA LEU A 42 -10.43 6.81 -9.27
C LEU A 42 -9.35 7.09 -10.34
N PRO A 43 -9.18 6.29 -11.41
CA PRO A 43 -8.20 6.59 -12.45
C PRO A 43 -8.45 7.95 -13.12
N ASP A 44 -9.71 8.28 -13.44
CA ASP A 44 -10.07 9.59 -14.01
C ASP A 44 -9.72 10.74 -13.05
N LEU A 45 -9.93 10.54 -11.73
CA LEU A 45 -9.56 11.55 -10.73
C LEU A 45 -8.05 11.78 -10.72
N LEU A 46 -7.24 10.72 -10.79
CA LEU A 46 -5.79 10.85 -10.79
C LEU A 46 -5.32 11.64 -12.01
N GLU A 47 -5.78 11.29 -13.20
CA GLU A 47 -5.46 12.02 -14.43
C GLU A 47 -5.90 13.49 -14.33
N TYR A 48 -7.11 13.73 -13.84
CA TYR A 48 -7.64 15.08 -13.69
C TYR A 48 -6.82 15.93 -12.69
N VAL A 49 -6.35 15.34 -11.58
CA VAL A 49 -5.48 16.05 -10.64
C VAL A 49 -4.11 16.32 -11.27
N LEU A 50 -3.52 15.34 -11.96
CA LEU A 50 -2.23 15.49 -12.63
C LEU A 50 -2.27 16.55 -13.75
N GLU A 51 -3.39 16.65 -14.46
CA GLU A 51 -3.62 17.63 -15.53
C GLU A 51 -3.84 19.05 -14.97
N LYS A 52 -4.57 19.19 -13.85
CA LYS A 52 -4.97 20.49 -13.31
C LYS A 52 -4.04 21.05 -12.24
N THR A 53 -2.99 20.31 -11.87
CA THR A 53 -2.04 20.70 -10.82
C THR A 53 -0.61 20.28 -11.17
N GLU A 54 0.36 21.02 -10.63
CA GLU A 54 1.79 20.70 -10.70
C GLU A 54 2.25 19.92 -9.46
N VAL A 55 1.36 19.14 -8.81
CA VAL A 55 1.72 18.38 -7.60
C VAL A 55 2.89 17.44 -7.90
N GLY A 56 3.88 17.41 -7.01
CA GLY A 56 5.09 16.60 -7.18
C GLY A 56 4.78 15.11 -7.18
N ARG A 57 4.03 14.64 -6.18
CA ARG A 57 3.56 13.25 -6.10
C ARG A 57 2.18 13.11 -5.46
N LEU A 58 1.38 12.20 -6.00
CA LEU A 58 0.17 11.67 -5.40
C LEU A 58 0.45 10.30 -4.80
N ARG A 59 -0.10 10.05 -3.62
CA ARG A 59 -0.10 8.72 -2.99
C ARG A 59 -1.53 8.28 -2.70
N LEU A 60 -1.79 7.00 -2.92
CA LEU A 60 -3.09 6.41 -2.66
C LEU A 60 -3.12 5.80 -1.26
N SER A 61 -4.21 6.03 -0.52
CA SER A 61 -4.54 5.23 0.65
C SER A 61 -5.01 3.82 0.26
N SER A 62 -5.56 3.07 1.23
CA SER A 62 -6.02 1.70 1.04
C SER A 62 -7.09 1.52 -0.04
N LEU A 63 -6.96 0.41 -0.75
CA LEU A 63 -7.89 -0.11 -1.76
C LEU A 63 -8.36 -1.51 -1.35
N GLU A 64 -9.54 -1.89 -1.82
CA GLU A 64 -9.98 -3.29 -1.79
C GLU A 64 -9.54 -4.01 -3.08
N PRO A 65 -9.33 -5.34 -3.05
CA PRO A 65 -8.90 -6.09 -4.23
C PRO A 65 -9.73 -5.89 -5.51
N PRO A 66 -11.07 -5.80 -5.46
CA PRO A 66 -11.89 -5.56 -6.66
C PRO A 66 -11.65 -4.21 -7.34
N ASP A 67 -11.05 -3.24 -6.63
CA ASP A 67 -10.84 -1.89 -7.14
C ASP A 67 -9.51 -1.74 -7.88
N VAL A 68 -8.63 -2.74 -7.81
CA VAL A 68 -7.36 -2.78 -8.52
C VAL A 68 -7.58 -3.44 -9.88
N ASN A 69 -7.50 -2.64 -10.94
CA ASN A 69 -7.64 -3.07 -12.33
C ASN A 69 -6.54 -2.45 -13.20
N ALA A 70 -6.39 -2.95 -14.43
CA ALA A 70 -5.39 -2.51 -15.38
C ALA A 70 -5.42 -1.00 -15.58
N ARG A 71 -6.61 -0.40 -15.71
CA ARG A 71 -6.75 1.03 -15.95
C ARG A 71 -6.16 1.88 -14.82
N LEU A 72 -6.36 1.50 -13.56
CA LEU A 72 -5.74 2.20 -12.43
C LEU A 72 -4.21 2.13 -12.52
N VAL A 73 -3.67 0.95 -12.82
CA VAL A 73 -2.23 0.72 -12.84
C VAL A 73 -1.56 1.36 -14.06
N GLU A 74 -2.25 1.42 -15.19
CA GLU A 74 -1.83 2.17 -16.38
C GLU A 74 -1.67 3.65 -16.08
N VAL A 75 -2.61 4.25 -15.34
CA VAL A 75 -2.50 5.67 -14.91
C VAL A 75 -1.31 5.86 -13.98
N ILE A 76 -1.09 4.93 -13.04
CA ILE A 76 0.08 4.98 -12.16
C ILE A 76 1.38 4.91 -12.98
N ALA A 77 1.47 3.96 -13.92
CA ALA A 77 2.64 3.79 -14.77
C ALA A 77 2.90 5.00 -15.68
N ALA A 78 1.84 5.55 -16.30
CA ALA A 78 1.92 6.70 -17.19
C ALA A 78 2.24 8.02 -16.46
N SER A 79 2.08 8.07 -15.13
CA SER A 79 2.34 9.26 -14.33
C SER A 79 3.82 9.64 -14.20
N ASN A 80 4.75 8.77 -14.65
CA ASN A 80 6.19 8.97 -14.54
C ASN A 80 6.66 9.35 -13.12
N GLY A 81 6.12 8.67 -12.10
CA GLY A 81 6.46 8.87 -10.69
C GLY A 81 5.68 9.99 -9.99
N ARG A 82 4.81 10.72 -10.71
CA ARG A 82 3.86 11.68 -10.10
C ARG A 82 2.71 10.99 -9.38
N VAL A 83 2.46 9.70 -9.63
CA VAL A 83 1.67 8.83 -8.74
C VAL A 83 2.63 7.78 -8.21
N ALA A 84 2.69 7.64 -6.89
CA ALA A 84 3.58 6.71 -6.23
C ALA A 84 3.32 5.27 -6.73
N PRO A 85 4.35 4.51 -7.15
CA PRO A 85 4.23 3.12 -7.62
C PRO A 85 4.03 2.15 -6.45
N PHE A 86 2.99 2.39 -5.66
CA PHE A 86 2.65 1.63 -4.47
C PHE A 86 1.14 1.47 -4.35
N LEU A 87 0.68 0.24 -4.11
CA LEU A 87 -0.71 -0.07 -3.79
C LEU A 87 -0.81 -0.72 -2.42
N HIS A 88 -1.61 -0.13 -1.53
CA HIS A 88 -2.03 -0.79 -0.29
C HIS A 88 -3.34 -1.52 -0.53
N ILE A 89 -3.29 -2.85 -0.65
CA ILE A 89 -4.45 -3.68 -0.96
C ILE A 89 -4.81 -4.49 0.29
N CYS A 90 -6.00 -4.22 0.85
CA CYS A 90 -6.50 -4.88 2.06
C CYS A 90 -6.65 -6.40 1.85
N LEU A 91 -5.83 -7.23 2.53
CA LEU A 91 -5.93 -8.69 2.49
C LEU A 91 -6.70 -9.25 3.69
N GLN A 92 -6.35 -8.80 4.90
CA GLN A 92 -6.80 -9.32 6.21
C GLN A 92 -6.37 -10.75 6.54
N SER A 93 -6.51 -11.71 5.61
CA SER A 93 -6.02 -13.08 5.75
C SER A 93 -5.74 -13.70 4.38
N GLY A 94 -4.68 -14.50 4.27
CA GLY A 94 -4.39 -15.28 3.08
C GLY A 94 -5.08 -16.65 3.05
N CYS A 95 -6.11 -16.88 3.86
CA CYS A 95 -6.90 -18.11 3.90
C CYS A 95 -8.39 -17.80 3.69
N ASP A 96 -9.00 -18.45 2.70
CA ASP A 96 -10.40 -18.25 2.34
C ASP A 96 -11.39 -18.55 3.47
N ALA A 97 -11.12 -19.59 4.27
CA ALA A 97 -11.99 -19.94 5.39
C ALA A 97 -11.97 -18.84 6.47
N THR A 98 -10.80 -18.28 6.76
CA THR A 98 -10.65 -17.14 7.67
C THR A 98 -11.30 -15.88 7.09
N LEU A 99 -11.10 -15.59 5.80
CA LEU A 99 -11.74 -14.47 5.11
C LEU A 99 -13.27 -14.54 5.19
N ALA A 100 -13.84 -15.73 4.97
CA ALA A 100 -15.27 -15.96 5.10
C ALA A 100 -15.76 -15.69 6.53
N ARG A 101 -15.03 -16.14 7.56
CA ARG A 101 -15.34 -15.84 8.97
C ARG A 101 -15.21 -14.34 9.30
N MET A 102 -14.35 -13.61 8.61
CA MET A 102 -14.22 -12.16 8.71
C MET A 102 -15.33 -11.40 7.96
N GLY A 103 -16.21 -12.09 7.22
CA GLY A 103 -17.26 -11.47 6.41
C GLY A 103 -16.76 -10.80 5.13
N ARG A 104 -15.59 -11.20 4.63
CA ARG A 104 -15.06 -10.67 3.36
C ARG A 104 -15.83 -11.26 2.19
N VAL A 105 -16.18 -10.40 1.23
CA VAL A 105 -16.93 -10.76 0.01
C VAL A 105 -16.03 -11.22 -1.15
N TYR A 106 -14.73 -11.38 -0.88
CA TYR A 106 -13.73 -11.86 -1.83
C TYR A 106 -12.96 -13.04 -1.27
N ARG A 107 -12.26 -13.74 -2.17
CA ARG A 107 -11.39 -14.88 -1.90
C ARG A 107 -9.96 -14.53 -2.30
N THR A 108 -8.99 -15.31 -1.84
CA THR A 108 -7.56 -15.14 -2.15
C THR A 108 -7.26 -15.14 -3.64
N GLU A 109 -8.08 -15.83 -4.43
CA GLU A 109 -7.97 -15.85 -5.90
C GLU A 109 -8.21 -14.48 -6.53
N LEU A 110 -9.19 -13.71 -6.05
CA LEU A 110 -9.43 -12.36 -6.56
C LEU A 110 -8.26 -11.42 -6.20
N TYR A 111 -7.73 -11.58 -4.98
CA TYR A 111 -6.56 -10.83 -4.54
C TYR A 111 -5.34 -11.14 -5.41
N ARG A 112 -5.09 -12.42 -5.70
CA ARG A 112 -4.02 -12.86 -6.58
C ARG A 112 -4.14 -12.24 -7.97
N LYS A 113 -5.33 -12.28 -8.58
CA LYS A 113 -5.59 -11.66 -9.89
C LYS A 113 -5.29 -10.16 -9.89
N ALA A 114 -5.74 -9.43 -8.86
CA ALA A 114 -5.45 -8.00 -8.73
C ALA A 114 -3.93 -7.72 -8.67
N VAL A 115 -3.18 -8.55 -7.93
CA VAL A 115 -1.71 -8.45 -7.85
C VAL A 115 -1.03 -8.79 -9.18
N GLU A 116 -1.47 -9.86 -9.84
CA GLU A 116 -0.94 -10.28 -11.14
C GLU A 116 -1.20 -9.22 -12.23
N GLU A 117 -2.41 -8.68 -12.27
CA GLU A 117 -2.80 -7.61 -13.19
C GLU A 117 -1.94 -6.36 -12.95
N ALA A 118 -1.77 -5.93 -11.69
CA ALA A 118 -0.94 -4.78 -11.37
C ALA A 118 0.53 -4.99 -11.79
N ARG A 119 1.09 -6.17 -11.53
CA ARG A 119 2.47 -6.49 -11.92
C ARG A 119 2.65 -6.70 -13.41
N SER A 120 1.60 -7.08 -14.14
CA SER A 120 1.64 -7.21 -15.61
C SER A 120 1.85 -5.86 -16.29
N VAL A 121 1.26 -4.79 -15.72
CA VAL A 121 1.36 -3.42 -16.23
C VAL A 121 2.58 -2.70 -15.66
N LEU A 122 2.82 -2.82 -14.35
CA LEU A 122 3.95 -2.19 -13.65
C LEU A 122 4.70 -3.23 -12.82
N PRO A 123 5.67 -3.96 -13.40
CA PRO A 123 6.39 -5.03 -12.71
C PRO A 123 7.12 -4.60 -11.42
N THR A 124 7.45 -3.32 -11.32
CA THR A 124 8.15 -2.73 -10.17
C THR A 124 7.22 -2.21 -9.07
N ILE A 125 5.89 -2.36 -9.23
CA ILE A 125 4.91 -1.83 -8.27
C ILE A 125 5.10 -2.47 -6.88
N ALA A 126 5.23 -1.61 -5.87
CA ALA A 126 5.34 -2.00 -4.48
C ALA A 126 3.95 -2.31 -3.91
N LEU A 127 3.86 -3.31 -3.04
CA LEU A 127 2.59 -3.76 -2.49
C LEU A 127 2.60 -3.72 -0.96
N GLY A 128 1.57 -3.08 -0.42
CA GLY A 128 1.25 -3.02 1.00
C GLY A 128 0.01 -3.82 1.35
N THR A 129 -0.06 -4.35 2.56
CA THR A 129 -1.29 -4.95 3.07
C THR A 129 -1.42 -4.88 4.59
N ASP A 130 -2.64 -5.04 5.06
CA ASP A 130 -2.97 -5.29 6.47
C ASP A 130 -3.37 -6.76 6.64
N LEU A 131 -2.86 -7.39 7.68
CA LEU A 131 -3.10 -8.80 8.01
C LEU A 131 -3.50 -8.93 9.48
N ILE A 132 -4.51 -9.74 9.77
CA ILE A 132 -4.93 -10.10 11.12
C ILE A 132 -4.61 -11.58 11.33
N VAL A 133 -3.89 -11.88 12.41
CA VAL A 133 -3.64 -13.26 12.87
C VAL A 133 -4.40 -13.56 14.16
N GLY A 134 -4.76 -14.81 14.36
CA GLY A 134 -5.49 -15.26 15.54
C GLY A 134 -6.99 -14.93 15.50
N PHE A 135 -7.58 -14.81 14.32
CA PHE A 135 -9.02 -14.59 14.21
C PHE A 135 -9.78 -15.78 14.83
N PRO A 136 -10.96 -15.59 15.47
CA PRO A 136 -11.72 -16.69 16.05
C PRO A 136 -11.94 -17.85 15.07
N GLY A 137 -11.53 -19.05 15.48
CA GLY A 137 -11.56 -20.27 14.66
C GLY A 137 -10.32 -20.52 13.78
N GLU A 138 -9.33 -19.62 13.74
CA GLU A 138 -8.11 -19.79 12.93
C GLU A 138 -7.23 -20.94 13.42
N THR A 139 -7.15 -21.99 12.62
CA THR A 139 -6.33 -23.18 12.87
C THR A 139 -4.88 -23.00 12.42
N ASP A 140 -3.99 -23.91 12.83
CA ASP A 140 -2.59 -23.89 12.38
C ASP A 140 -2.47 -24.05 10.86
N LYS A 141 -3.28 -24.93 10.26
CA LYS A 141 -3.33 -25.13 8.81
C LYS A 141 -3.73 -23.84 8.07
N GLU A 142 -4.76 -23.14 8.56
CA GLU A 142 -5.22 -21.88 7.94
C GLU A 142 -4.20 -20.75 8.12
N PHE A 143 -3.47 -20.74 9.24
CA PHE A 143 -2.33 -19.84 9.42
C PHE A 143 -1.22 -20.14 8.41
N ASP A 144 -0.86 -21.40 8.21
CA ASP A 144 0.18 -21.81 7.25
C ASP A 144 -0.23 -21.49 5.80
N GLU A 145 -1.51 -21.70 5.45
CA GLU A 145 -2.07 -21.26 4.16
C GLU A 145 -1.94 -19.74 3.98
N SER A 146 -2.30 -18.97 5.01
CA SER A 146 -2.14 -17.51 4.98
C SER A 146 -0.68 -17.07 4.87
N TYR A 147 0.24 -17.78 5.52
CA TYR A 147 1.67 -17.50 5.49
C TYR A 147 2.22 -17.71 4.08
N GLU A 148 1.92 -18.86 3.48
CA GLU A 148 2.36 -19.20 2.13
C GLU A 148 1.75 -18.25 1.09
N PHE A 149 0.48 -17.88 1.24
CA PHE A 149 -0.15 -16.89 0.37
C PHE A 149 0.59 -15.53 0.43
N CYS A 150 0.87 -15.03 1.63
CA CYS A 150 1.61 -13.77 1.80
C CYS A 150 3.01 -13.84 1.18
N ARG A 151 3.71 -14.98 1.35
CA ARG A 151 5.02 -15.22 0.75
C ARG A 151 4.97 -15.15 -0.78
N GLN A 152 3.95 -15.74 -1.39
CA GLN A 152 3.78 -15.72 -2.85
C GLN A 152 3.41 -14.34 -3.38
N MET A 153 2.62 -13.56 -2.63
CA MET A 153 2.26 -12.20 -3.03
C MET A 153 3.44 -11.24 -2.99
N GLY A 154 4.45 -11.47 -2.15
CA GLY A 154 5.69 -10.69 -2.18
C GLY A 154 5.48 -9.22 -1.81
N PHE A 155 4.96 -8.97 -0.61
CA PHE A 155 4.69 -7.62 -0.12
C PHE A 155 5.97 -6.88 0.29
N SER A 156 6.06 -5.58 -0.01
CA SER A 156 7.13 -4.70 0.47
C SER A 156 6.78 -4.00 1.79
N LYS A 157 5.50 -4.01 2.18
CA LYS A 157 5.00 -3.49 3.45
C LYS A 157 3.88 -4.39 3.97
N MET A 158 4.02 -4.91 5.18
CA MET A 158 2.96 -5.65 5.87
C MET A 158 2.70 -5.04 7.23
N HIS A 159 1.44 -4.73 7.53
CA HIS A 159 1.00 -4.41 8.86
C HIS A 159 0.30 -5.64 9.45
N VAL A 160 0.94 -6.24 10.44
CA VAL A 160 0.45 -7.46 11.08
C VAL A 160 -0.16 -7.11 12.43
N PHE A 161 -1.47 -7.33 12.55
CA PHE A 161 -2.23 -7.14 13.76
C PHE A 161 -2.58 -8.50 14.37
N ARG A 162 -2.59 -8.57 15.69
CA ARG A 162 -3.27 -9.66 16.39
C ARG A 162 -4.75 -9.32 16.45
N TYR A 163 -5.61 -10.33 16.32
CA TYR A 163 -7.03 -10.15 16.60
C TYR A 163 -7.20 -9.59 18.02
N SER A 164 -8.02 -8.56 18.13
CA SER A 164 -8.39 -7.95 19.41
C SER A 164 -9.90 -8.00 19.53
N LYS A 165 -10.38 -8.64 20.58
CA LYS A 165 -11.80 -8.73 20.90
C LYS A 165 -12.38 -7.32 21.07
N ARG A 166 -13.40 -6.99 20.28
CA ARG A 166 -14.15 -5.73 20.38
C ARG A 166 -15.60 -6.02 20.81
N PRO A 167 -16.05 -5.52 21.98
CA PRO A 167 -17.43 -5.70 22.43
C PRO A 167 -18.44 -5.30 21.36
N GLY A 168 -19.53 -6.06 21.22
CA GLY A 168 -20.60 -5.80 20.25
C GLY A 168 -20.35 -6.34 18.83
N THR A 169 -19.18 -6.93 18.55
CA THR A 169 -18.90 -7.54 17.23
C THR A 169 -19.26 -9.04 17.21
N PRO A 170 -19.70 -9.61 16.07
CA PRO A 170 -19.94 -11.05 15.96
C PRO A 170 -18.70 -11.90 16.30
N ALA A 171 -17.51 -11.40 15.93
CA ALA A 171 -16.25 -12.08 16.25
C ALA A 171 -15.98 -12.18 17.76
N ALA A 172 -16.50 -11.26 18.57
CA ALA A 172 -16.27 -11.30 20.02
C ALA A 172 -17.01 -12.45 20.71
N THR A 173 -18.14 -12.90 20.17
CA THR A 173 -18.90 -14.04 20.72
C THR A 173 -18.69 -15.32 19.94
N ALA A 174 -17.89 -15.29 18.87
CA ALA A 174 -17.56 -16.47 18.08
C ALA A 174 -16.84 -17.54 18.94
N PRO A 175 -17.14 -18.83 18.75
CA PRO A 175 -16.43 -19.90 19.43
C PRO A 175 -14.97 -19.99 18.97
N ASN A 176 -14.17 -20.80 19.67
CA ASN A 176 -12.79 -21.13 19.29
C ASN A 176 -11.87 -19.90 19.19
N GLN A 177 -11.93 -19.03 20.20
CA GLN A 177 -10.98 -17.93 20.34
C GLN A 177 -9.55 -18.48 20.43
N VAL A 178 -8.62 -17.89 19.69
CA VAL A 178 -7.22 -18.32 19.66
C VAL A 178 -6.51 -17.85 20.94
N ASP A 179 -5.60 -18.66 21.49
CA ASP A 179 -4.83 -18.26 22.67
C ASP A 179 -3.92 -17.04 22.35
N PRO A 180 -3.86 -16.01 23.21
CA PRO A 180 -3.03 -14.82 22.98
C PRO A 180 -1.54 -15.11 22.73
N LYS A 181 -0.98 -16.19 23.30
CA LYS A 181 0.41 -16.62 23.06
C LYS A 181 0.55 -17.13 21.63
N VAL A 182 -0.38 -17.96 21.15
CA VAL A 182 -0.40 -18.43 19.76
C VAL A 182 -0.52 -17.25 18.80
N MET A 183 -1.38 -16.26 19.09
CA MET A 183 -1.47 -15.05 18.26
C MET A 183 -0.13 -14.26 18.23
N ALA A 184 0.58 -14.20 19.36
CA ALA A 184 1.87 -13.52 19.45
C ALA A 184 2.95 -14.22 18.62
N GLU A 185 3.00 -15.55 18.67
CA GLU A 185 3.91 -16.36 17.86
C GLU A 185 3.62 -16.21 16.36
N ARG A 186 2.35 -16.34 15.97
CA ARG A 186 1.89 -16.13 14.58
C ARG A 186 2.21 -14.71 14.08
N ALA A 187 1.96 -13.70 14.90
CA ALA A 187 2.27 -12.31 14.55
C ALA A 187 3.77 -12.05 14.42
N LYS A 188 4.60 -12.73 15.22
CA LYS A 188 6.06 -12.69 15.07
C LYS A 188 6.46 -13.31 13.72
N LYS A 189 6.02 -14.55 13.43
CA LYS A 189 6.33 -15.25 12.17
C LYS A 189 5.95 -14.42 10.94
N MET A 190 4.76 -13.83 10.91
CA MET A 190 4.31 -12.99 9.79
C MET A 190 5.11 -11.69 9.64
N ARG A 191 5.53 -11.06 10.76
CA ARG A 191 6.41 -9.89 10.70
C ARG A 191 7.80 -10.25 10.20
N ASP A 192 8.35 -11.38 10.63
CA ASP A 192 9.65 -11.87 10.15
C ASP A 192 9.59 -12.14 8.63
N LEU A 193 8.51 -12.77 8.13
CA LEU A 193 8.25 -12.93 6.70
C LEU A 193 8.17 -11.60 5.96
N GLY A 194 7.38 -10.64 6.47
CA GLY A 194 7.25 -9.31 5.89
C GLY A 194 8.58 -8.55 5.82
N ASN A 195 9.41 -8.65 6.86
CA ASN A 195 10.74 -8.05 6.90
C ASN A 195 11.68 -8.68 5.86
N ALA A 196 11.67 -10.01 5.73
CA ALA A 196 12.46 -10.72 4.74
C ALA A 196 12.07 -10.31 3.31
N MET A 197 10.77 -10.31 2.99
CA MET A 197 10.27 -9.88 1.68
C MET A 197 10.59 -8.40 1.39
N ARG A 198 10.45 -7.52 2.37
CA ARG A 198 10.83 -6.11 2.24
C ARG A 198 12.32 -5.95 1.94
N PHE A 199 13.18 -6.67 2.64
CA PHE A 199 14.62 -6.65 2.40
C PHE A 199 14.97 -7.16 0.99
N ASP A 200 14.33 -8.25 0.54
CA ASP A 200 14.52 -8.77 -0.81
C ASP A 200 14.01 -7.81 -1.90
N ALA A 201 12.92 -7.11 -1.64
CA ALA A 201 12.42 -6.06 -2.53
C ALA A 201 13.36 -4.86 -2.57
N ALA A 202 13.89 -4.40 -1.43
CA ALA A 202 14.84 -3.30 -1.37
C ALA A 202 16.14 -3.61 -2.12
N LYS A 203 16.67 -4.85 -2.02
CA LYS A 203 17.84 -5.29 -2.81
C LYS A 203 17.65 -5.12 -4.32
N LYS A 204 16.44 -5.34 -4.83
CA LYS A 204 16.12 -5.19 -6.26
C LYS A 204 16.08 -3.73 -6.72
N LEU A 205 16.01 -2.78 -5.80
CA LEU A 205 15.99 -1.35 -6.09
C LEU A 205 17.41 -0.77 -6.23
N VAL A 206 18.44 -1.47 -5.79
CA VAL A 206 19.83 -1.00 -5.95
C VAL A 206 20.15 -0.81 -7.43
N GLY A 207 20.70 0.36 -7.77
CA GLY A 207 21.00 0.78 -9.13
C GLY A 207 19.83 1.48 -9.85
N THR A 208 18.63 1.50 -9.27
CA THR A 208 17.46 2.22 -9.82
C THR A 208 17.33 3.63 -9.24
N CYS A 209 16.46 4.43 -9.85
CA CYS A 209 16.16 5.80 -9.41
C CYS A 209 14.68 5.94 -9.02
N ASP A 210 14.40 6.74 -8.00
CA ASP A 210 13.05 7.12 -7.59
C ASP A 210 13.08 8.52 -6.95
N ASN A 211 11.92 9.17 -6.89
CA ASN A 211 11.74 10.38 -6.11
C ASN A 211 11.56 10.02 -4.63
N VAL A 212 12.27 10.72 -3.75
CA VAL A 212 12.28 10.49 -2.30
C VAL A 212 11.75 11.74 -1.63
N VAL A 213 10.70 11.59 -0.81
CA VAL A 213 10.20 12.71 0.01
C VAL A 213 10.91 12.68 1.36
N VAL A 214 11.44 13.82 1.82
CA VAL A 214 12.07 13.91 3.15
C VAL A 214 11.01 14.15 4.21
N GLN A 215 10.84 13.21 5.14
CA GLN A 215 9.83 13.31 6.20
C GLN A 215 10.44 13.60 7.57
N TYR A 216 11.72 13.29 7.74
CA TYR A 216 12.48 13.56 8.96
C TYR A 216 13.92 13.93 8.59
N PRO A 217 14.65 14.68 9.45
CA PRO A 217 16.06 14.94 9.23
C PRO A 217 16.83 13.62 9.02
N GLY A 218 17.48 13.49 7.87
CA GLY A 218 18.29 12.33 7.49
C GLY A 218 17.51 11.12 6.99
N ARG A 219 16.18 11.20 6.89
CA ARG A 219 15.33 10.10 6.42
C ARG A 219 14.24 10.57 5.46
N GLY A 220 14.22 9.94 4.28
CA GLY A 220 13.16 10.07 3.31
C GLY A 220 12.42 8.76 3.04
N ILE A 221 11.35 8.86 2.25
CA ILE A 221 10.51 7.74 1.83
C ILE A 221 10.37 7.75 0.30
N SER A 222 10.66 6.60 -0.32
CA SER A 222 10.51 6.42 -1.76
C SER A 222 9.04 6.31 -2.19
N GLY A 223 8.79 6.34 -3.50
CA GLY A 223 7.47 6.07 -4.07
C GLY A 223 6.91 4.72 -3.61
N GLY A 224 7.76 3.69 -3.58
CA GLY A 224 7.43 2.34 -3.10
C GLY A 224 7.30 2.15 -1.58
N LEU A 225 7.34 3.22 -0.78
CA LEU A 225 7.39 3.21 0.69
C LEU A 225 8.62 2.49 1.28
N PHE A 226 9.76 2.58 0.62
CA PHE A 226 11.04 2.18 1.21
C PHE A 226 11.64 3.33 1.99
N ASP A 227 12.25 3.01 3.14
CA ASP A 227 12.99 4.00 3.92
C ASP A 227 14.30 4.29 3.20
N VAL A 228 14.63 5.57 3.08
CA VAL A 228 15.83 6.04 2.39
C VAL A 228 16.62 6.93 3.35
N GLN A 229 17.90 6.64 3.54
CA GLN A 229 18.82 7.54 4.22
C GLN A 229 19.18 8.68 3.28
N VAL A 230 18.99 9.91 3.75
CA VAL A 230 19.27 11.14 3.00
C VAL A 230 20.19 12.06 3.81
N ASP A 231 20.72 13.11 3.19
CA ASP A 231 21.47 14.13 3.91
C ASP A 231 20.55 14.85 4.91
N PRO A 232 20.93 14.96 6.21
CA PRO A 232 20.09 15.59 7.24
C PRO A 232 19.91 17.09 7.07
N THR A 233 20.65 17.74 6.18
CA THR A 233 20.52 19.18 5.88
C THR A 233 19.43 19.49 4.86
N ILE A 234 18.90 18.48 4.17
CA ILE A 234 17.80 18.63 3.21
C ILE A 234 16.53 19.03 3.96
N GLU A 235 15.77 19.98 3.43
CA GLU A 235 14.55 20.46 4.07
C GLU A 235 13.44 19.39 4.09
N LEU A 236 12.57 19.48 5.10
CA LEU A 236 11.39 18.63 5.18
C LEU A 236 10.46 18.90 4.01
N ASP A 237 9.71 17.87 3.61
CA ASP A 237 8.79 17.87 2.48
C ASP A 237 9.43 18.08 1.10
N GLU A 238 10.76 18.20 0.99
CA GLU A 238 11.44 18.15 -0.32
C GLU A 238 11.26 16.79 -0.99
N LEU A 239 10.97 16.82 -2.30
CA LEU A 239 10.88 15.65 -3.17
C LEU A 239 12.07 15.61 -4.12
N ILE A 240 12.94 14.62 -3.96
CA ILE A 240 14.27 14.62 -4.58
C ILE A 240 14.47 13.35 -5.40
N ALA A 241 14.92 13.52 -6.64
CA ALA A 241 15.34 12.41 -7.48
C ALA A 241 16.65 11.81 -6.92
N MET A 242 16.63 10.53 -6.60
CA MET A 242 17.77 9.83 -6.01
C MET A 242 18.01 8.49 -6.69
N ARG A 243 19.27 8.09 -6.79
CA ARG A 243 19.68 6.73 -7.17
C ARG A 243 19.98 5.93 -5.91
N PHE A 244 19.45 4.72 -5.81
CA PHE A 244 19.73 3.82 -4.70
C PHE A 244 21.06 3.09 -4.91
N ASP A 245 22.01 3.25 -3.99
CA ASP A 245 23.37 2.71 -4.14
C ASP A 245 23.57 1.40 -3.35
N GLU A 246 22.96 1.28 -2.17
CA GLU A 246 23.05 0.09 -1.32
C GLU A 246 21.82 -0.09 -0.43
N VAL A 247 21.63 -1.30 0.09
CA VAL A 247 20.62 -1.64 1.10
C VAL A 247 21.30 -2.00 2.42
N LEU A 248 20.90 -1.33 3.49
CA LEU A 248 21.39 -1.59 4.85
C LEU A 248 20.75 -2.86 5.44
N PRO A 249 21.33 -3.49 6.48
CA PRO A 249 20.81 -4.73 7.07
C PRO A 249 19.36 -4.66 7.57
N ASN A 250 18.88 -3.46 7.90
CA ASN A 250 17.50 -3.22 8.32
C ASN A 250 16.51 -3.00 7.14
N GLY A 251 16.98 -3.07 5.90
CA GLY A 251 16.19 -2.83 4.68
C GLY A 251 16.06 -1.36 4.26
N THR A 252 16.70 -0.43 4.97
CA THR A 252 16.79 0.98 4.55
C THR A 252 17.73 1.10 3.35
N LEU A 253 17.33 1.88 2.35
CA LEU A 253 18.15 2.21 1.19
C LEU A 253 19.06 3.38 1.51
N LYS A 254 20.31 3.33 1.06
CA LYS A 254 21.16 4.52 0.97
C LYS A 254 21.15 4.99 -0.47
N ALA A 255 21.08 6.30 -0.65
CA ALA A 255 20.90 6.89 -1.96
C ALA A 255 21.78 8.12 -2.14
N THR A 256 22.11 8.39 -3.39
CA THR A 256 22.80 9.61 -3.82
C THR A 256 21.84 10.44 -4.64
N ARG A 257 21.81 11.76 -4.38
CA ARG A 257 21.04 12.73 -5.16
C ARG A 257 21.52 12.74 -6.61
N LEU A 258 20.58 12.76 -7.55
CA LEU A 258 20.84 12.92 -8.98
C LEU A 258 21.06 14.39 -9.36
#